data_AF-A0A7J7MXA5-F1
#
_entry.id   AF-A0A7J7MXA5-F1
#
_cell.length_a   1.000
_cell.length_b   1.000
_cell.length_c   1.000
_cell.angle_alpha   90.00
_cell.angle_beta   90.00
_cell.angle_gamma   90.00
#
_symmetry.space_group_name_H-M   'P 1'
#
loop_
_entity.id
_entity.type
_entity.pdbx_description
1 polymer ?
#
loop_
_entity_poly.entity_id
_entity_poly.type
_entity_poly.pdbx_seq_one_letter_code
_entity_poly.pdbx_strand_id
1 'polypeptide(L)'
;ITKGSSIWAGVRGAIEDVCAHSGWVIGDGASIDLWRDNWCSSLSLKDWINDDHIPWNDLHAKLSSIIVQGRWTIPGNLQLLFQRLGVDIHSIKINKNNADRRVWKPDLMGKFLVKGAFEAIRNKDRTVWWASFFTNKAIHPRLAIIQLWNWMADMFQLRNLDRNLYSFLRAGSLMSPYLRDLWTGAVWGGSSQIWQACNNCLYEDLNFSLAIVKRQWLKRIQDCAALSTSLILLVKSCYWELPRIGEIKINTDGAAKGNPGKGGIGCIYRDCNGNVLGTLAKGPGLVSNFMDECEAIIHGVEYAALFGWLIAWIESDSTTAVEAFKTNNIPWTLVAAWENASRNVRNIQFSANWHEANFSADALSKKGALLHEGVSMYVMGRPDFLKKIEVPMQEYFRLC
;
A
#
# COMPACT_ATOMS: atom_id res chain seq x y z
N ILE A 1 -7.37 1.75 53.91
CA ILE A 1 -7.17 2.60 52.71
C ILE A 1 -6.01 2.00 51.92
N THR A 2 -6.31 1.12 50.97
CA THR A 2 -5.29 0.51 50.10
C THR A 2 -4.70 1.59 49.21
N LYS A 3 -3.39 1.86 49.34
CA LYS A 3 -2.62 2.68 48.40
C LYS A 3 -2.83 2.07 47.00
N GLY A 4 -3.61 2.74 46.16
CA GLY A 4 -3.87 2.29 44.79
C GLY A 4 -2.54 2.17 44.05
N SER A 5 -2.35 1.04 43.35
CA SER A 5 -1.15 0.81 42.53
C SER A 5 -0.96 1.96 41.55
N SER A 6 0.26 2.50 41.47
CA SER A 6 0.65 3.49 40.45
C SER A 6 0.42 2.97 39.03
N ILE A 7 0.50 1.65 38.84
CA ILE A 7 0.17 0.99 37.58
C ILE A 7 -1.33 1.12 37.27
N TRP A 8 -2.21 0.91 38.25
CA TRP A 8 -3.66 1.05 38.05
C TRP A 8 -4.07 2.51 37.79
N ALA A 9 -3.40 3.47 38.43
CA ALA A 9 -3.61 4.89 38.15
C ALA A 9 -3.18 5.26 36.72
N GLY A 10 -2.02 4.75 36.27
CA GLY A 10 -1.53 4.95 34.90
C GLY A 10 -2.42 4.28 33.85
N VAL A 11 -2.84 3.03 34.09
CA VAL A 11 -3.79 2.31 33.21
C VAL A 11 -5.12 3.05 33.13
N ARG A 12 -5.65 3.53 34.26
CA ARG A 12 -6.89 4.32 34.27
C ARG A 12 -6.76 5.59 33.43
N GLY A 13 -5.61 6.24 33.41
CA GLY A 13 -5.38 7.44 32.61
C GLY A 13 -5.33 7.21 31.10
N ALA A 14 -5.02 5.98 30.64
CA ALA A 14 -4.90 5.65 29.22
C ALA A 14 -6.06 4.76 28.70
N ILE A 15 -6.95 4.31 29.57
CA ILE A 15 -7.96 3.30 29.22
C ILE A 15 -8.96 3.81 28.19
N GLU A 16 -9.37 5.08 28.28
CA GLU A 16 -10.32 5.69 27.34
C GLU A 16 -9.72 5.74 25.93
N ASP A 17 -8.46 6.18 25.81
CA ASP A 17 -7.77 6.20 24.52
C ASP A 17 -7.54 4.79 23.97
N VAL A 18 -7.17 3.84 24.83
CA VAL A 18 -7.02 2.43 24.42
C VAL A 18 -8.35 1.88 23.92
N CYS A 19 -9.46 2.17 24.60
CA CYS A 19 -10.79 1.75 24.17
C CYS A 19 -11.19 2.38 22.82
N ALA A 20 -10.99 3.68 22.63
CA ALA A 20 -11.32 4.40 21.39
C ALA A 20 -10.59 3.81 20.16
N HIS A 21 -9.33 3.43 20.36
CA HIS A 21 -8.48 2.84 19.31
C HIS A 21 -8.57 1.31 19.22
N SER A 22 -9.31 0.66 20.12
CA SER A 22 -9.60 -0.77 20.04
C SER A 22 -10.79 -1.02 19.11
N GLY A 23 -10.76 -2.15 18.41
CA GLY A 23 -11.80 -2.60 17.49
C GLY A 23 -11.93 -4.12 17.48
N TRP A 24 -12.73 -4.59 16.52
CA TRP A 24 -13.04 -6.00 16.36
C TRP A 24 -13.00 -6.44 14.90
N VAL A 25 -12.45 -7.63 14.67
CA VAL A 25 -12.78 -8.46 13.50
C VAL A 25 -13.92 -9.36 13.93
N ILE A 26 -15.08 -9.18 13.29
CA ILE A 26 -16.35 -9.78 13.74
C ILE A 26 -16.45 -11.22 13.27
N GLY A 27 -16.55 -12.13 14.24
CA GLY A 27 -16.71 -13.56 14.06
C GLY A 27 -18.18 -13.96 14.16
N ASP A 28 -18.53 -14.67 15.23
CA ASP A 28 -19.91 -15.03 15.59
C ASP A 28 -20.65 -13.92 16.37
N GLY A 29 -19.93 -12.87 16.81
CA GLY A 29 -20.48 -11.76 17.60
C GLY A 29 -20.87 -12.14 19.02
N ALA A 30 -20.51 -13.33 19.52
CA ALA A 30 -20.89 -13.79 20.85
C ALA A 30 -20.09 -13.09 21.96
N SER A 31 -18.88 -12.64 21.64
CA SER A 31 -17.97 -11.98 22.59
C SER A 31 -18.06 -10.45 22.57
N ILE A 32 -18.79 -9.89 21.60
CA ILE A 32 -18.91 -8.44 21.39
C ILE A 32 -20.22 -7.94 22.01
N ASP A 33 -20.14 -6.95 22.89
CA ASP A 33 -21.30 -6.24 23.41
C ASP A 33 -21.84 -5.24 22.38
N LEU A 34 -23.11 -5.38 22.02
CA LEU A 34 -23.76 -4.57 20.98
C LEU A 34 -23.63 -3.07 21.24
N TRP A 35 -23.82 -2.66 22.50
CA TRP A 35 -23.88 -1.25 22.88
C TRP A 35 -22.56 -0.67 23.38
N ARG A 36 -21.71 -1.49 24.01
CA ARG A 36 -20.54 -1.03 24.78
C ARG A 36 -19.22 -1.16 24.03
N ASP A 37 -19.13 -2.07 23.08
CA ASP A 37 -17.90 -2.28 22.31
C ASP A 37 -17.86 -1.40 21.05
N ASN A 38 -16.65 -0.98 20.69
CA ASN A 38 -16.38 -0.14 19.52
C ASN A 38 -16.23 -0.99 18.24
N TRP A 39 -17.28 -1.73 17.87
CA TRP A 39 -17.27 -2.68 16.74
C TRP A 39 -17.64 -2.06 15.39
N CYS A 40 -18.49 -1.01 15.36
CA CYS A 40 -18.92 -0.35 14.13
C CYS A 40 -18.36 1.07 13.92
N SER A 41 -17.75 1.67 14.94
CA SER A 41 -17.18 3.02 14.87
C SER A 41 -16.04 3.22 15.89
N SER A 42 -15.45 4.42 15.96
CA SER A 42 -14.49 4.79 17.01
C SER A 42 -15.14 4.94 18.40
N LEU A 43 -16.46 5.11 18.45
CA LEU A 43 -17.24 5.19 19.68
C LEU A 43 -18.26 4.04 19.76
N SER A 44 -18.69 3.73 20.98
CA SER A 44 -19.71 2.72 21.21
C SER A 44 -21.09 3.30 20.88
N LEU A 45 -22.07 2.45 20.58
CA LEU A 45 -23.44 2.94 20.33
C LEU A 45 -24.02 3.62 21.57
N LYS A 46 -23.63 3.18 22.77
CA LYS A 46 -24.01 3.82 24.02
C LYS A 46 -23.50 5.26 24.10
N ASP A 47 -22.23 5.50 23.79
CA ASP A 47 -21.63 6.83 23.86
C ASP A 47 -22.21 7.78 22.80
N TRP A 48 -22.62 7.24 21.65
CA TRP A 48 -23.27 8.01 20.59
C TRP A 48 -24.66 8.51 20.95
N ILE A 49 -25.42 7.72 21.69
CA ILE A 49 -26.81 8.02 21.98
C ILE A 49 -26.93 9.02 23.14
N ASN A 50 -25.91 9.15 24.01
CA ASN A 50 -25.91 10.07 25.16
C ASN A 50 -27.19 9.98 26.03
N ASP A 51 -27.91 8.85 25.96
CA ASP A 51 -29.24 8.69 26.54
C ASP A 51 -29.22 7.56 27.57
N ASP A 52 -29.74 7.85 28.76
CA ASP A 52 -29.90 6.92 29.87
C ASP A 52 -31.07 5.93 29.64
N HIS A 53 -31.71 5.95 28.47
CA HIS A 53 -32.93 5.20 28.18
C HIS A 53 -32.73 3.92 27.34
N ILE A 54 -31.51 3.36 27.27
CA ILE A 54 -31.35 1.98 26.81
C ILE A 54 -32.07 1.07 27.82
N PRO A 55 -33.08 0.28 27.41
CA PRO A 55 -33.75 -0.64 28.32
C PRO A 55 -32.71 -1.54 29.00
N TRP A 56 -32.80 -1.71 30.32
CA TRP A 56 -31.80 -2.46 31.10
C TRP A 56 -31.56 -3.88 30.53
N ASN A 57 -32.59 -4.48 29.95
CA ASN A 57 -32.54 -5.79 29.29
C ASN A 57 -31.70 -5.80 28.01
N ASP A 58 -31.60 -4.67 27.31
CA ASP A 58 -30.83 -4.55 26.06
C ASP A 58 -29.38 -4.14 26.30
N LEU A 59 -29.03 -3.60 27.48
CA LEU A 59 -27.69 -3.09 27.80
C LEU A 59 -26.59 -4.17 27.75
N HIS A 60 -26.98 -5.44 27.88
CA HIS A 60 -26.11 -6.62 27.78
C HIS A 60 -26.34 -7.44 26.51
N ALA A 61 -27.07 -6.87 25.53
CA ALA A 61 -27.27 -7.53 24.25
C ALA A 61 -25.92 -7.77 23.57
N LYS A 62 -25.71 -9.00 23.11
CA LYS A 62 -24.55 -9.37 22.31
C LYS A 62 -24.76 -9.02 20.85
N LEU A 63 -23.68 -8.78 20.13
CA LEU A 63 -23.72 -8.50 18.70
C LEU A 63 -24.34 -9.67 17.92
N SER A 64 -24.16 -10.90 18.40
CA SER A 64 -24.81 -12.11 17.88
C SER A 64 -26.36 -12.01 17.82
N SER A 65 -26.99 -11.14 18.60
CA SER A 65 -28.45 -10.91 18.53
C SER A 65 -28.93 -10.31 17.20
N ILE A 66 -28.05 -9.59 16.49
CA ILE A 66 -28.34 -8.99 15.18
C ILE A 66 -27.58 -9.69 14.05
N ILE A 67 -27.00 -10.87 14.32
CA ILE A 67 -26.30 -11.71 13.33
C ILE A 67 -27.03 -13.05 13.23
N VAL A 68 -27.70 -13.27 12.10
CA VAL A 68 -28.39 -14.54 11.83
C VAL A 68 -27.76 -15.20 10.61
N GLN A 69 -27.27 -16.42 10.80
CA GLN A 69 -26.59 -17.21 9.76
C GLN A 69 -25.41 -16.49 9.07
N GLY A 70 -24.75 -15.55 9.77
CA GLY A 70 -23.62 -14.76 9.24
C GLY A 70 -24.06 -13.55 8.40
N ARG A 71 -25.32 -13.13 8.51
CA ARG A 71 -25.86 -11.93 7.89
C ARG A 71 -26.42 -10.99 8.95
N TRP A 72 -26.30 -9.69 8.68
CA TRP A 72 -26.93 -8.66 9.50
C TRP A 72 -28.45 -8.78 9.43
N THR A 73 -29.08 -8.91 10.59
CA THR A 73 -30.54 -8.86 10.79
C THR A 73 -30.81 -7.72 11.75
N ILE A 74 -30.99 -6.53 11.20
CA ILE A 74 -31.01 -5.28 11.97
C ILE A 74 -32.46 -4.87 12.24
N PRO A 75 -32.87 -4.78 13.52
CA PRO A 75 -34.14 -4.18 13.90
C PRO A 75 -34.32 -2.75 13.37
N GLY A 76 -35.53 -2.35 12.99
CA GLY A 76 -35.78 -1.06 12.33
C GLY A 76 -35.34 0.17 13.13
N ASN A 77 -35.40 0.11 14.46
CA ASN A 77 -34.88 1.16 15.36
C ASN A 77 -33.35 1.31 15.25
N LEU A 78 -32.61 0.19 15.13
CA LEU A 78 -31.17 0.21 14.95
C LEU A 78 -30.79 0.63 13.52
N GLN A 79 -31.58 0.28 12.52
CA GLN A 79 -31.36 0.72 11.14
C GLN A 79 -31.37 2.25 11.02
N LEU A 80 -32.37 2.90 11.61
CA LEU A 80 -32.46 4.36 11.65
C LEU A 80 -31.29 4.99 12.40
N LEU A 81 -30.85 4.37 13.49
CA LEU A 81 -29.67 4.80 14.23
C LEU A 81 -28.42 4.75 13.36
N PHE A 82 -28.14 3.62 12.69
CA PHE A 82 -26.97 3.50 11.82
C PHE A 82 -26.98 4.52 10.67
N GLN A 83 -28.15 4.74 10.07
CA GLN A 83 -28.30 5.76 9.04
C GLN A 83 -28.00 7.17 9.57
N ARG A 84 -28.47 7.52 10.78
CA ARG A 84 -28.18 8.79 11.45
C ARG A 84 -26.69 8.95 11.75
N LEU A 85 -26.03 7.85 12.10
CA LEU A 85 -24.59 7.81 12.42
C LEU A 85 -23.70 7.75 11.17
N GLY A 86 -24.28 7.59 9.96
CA GLY A 86 -23.51 7.40 8.73
C GLY A 86 -22.70 6.10 8.70
N VAL A 87 -23.11 5.10 9.50
CA VAL A 87 -22.43 3.80 9.57
C VAL A 87 -23.03 2.88 8.52
N ASP A 88 -22.25 2.56 7.48
CA ASP A 88 -22.62 1.48 6.56
C ASP A 88 -22.23 0.12 7.15
N ILE A 89 -23.16 -0.46 7.90
CA ILE A 89 -23.00 -1.78 8.50
C ILE A 89 -22.81 -2.90 7.47
N HIS A 90 -23.31 -2.73 6.24
CA HIS A 90 -23.19 -3.75 5.19
C HIS A 90 -21.78 -3.81 4.59
N SER A 91 -21.00 -2.75 4.74
CA SER A 91 -19.56 -2.75 4.43
C SER A 91 -18.77 -3.69 5.36
N ILE A 92 -19.25 -3.90 6.59
CA ILE A 92 -18.58 -4.73 7.60
C ILE A 92 -18.84 -6.21 7.32
N LYS A 93 -17.76 -6.96 7.04
CA LYS A 93 -17.83 -8.40 6.76
C LYS A 93 -17.84 -9.22 8.05
N ILE A 94 -18.77 -10.17 8.12
CA ILE A 94 -18.91 -11.12 9.24
C ILE A 94 -18.34 -12.47 8.82
N ASN A 95 -17.57 -13.11 9.71
CA ASN A 95 -17.17 -14.50 9.57
C ASN A 95 -17.72 -15.35 10.73
N LYS A 96 -18.95 -15.84 10.59
CA LYS A 96 -19.65 -16.62 11.64
C LYS A 96 -18.94 -17.90 12.10
N ASN A 97 -18.00 -18.41 11.32
CA ASN A 97 -17.33 -19.69 11.60
C ASN A 97 -16.10 -19.50 12.50
N ASN A 98 -15.69 -18.26 12.74
CA ASN A 98 -14.53 -17.91 13.55
C ASN A 98 -14.98 -17.15 14.81
N ALA A 99 -14.16 -17.20 15.85
CA ALA A 99 -14.36 -16.41 17.05
C ALA A 99 -14.03 -14.92 16.81
N ASP A 100 -14.67 -14.04 17.56
CA ASP A 100 -14.39 -12.60 17.55
C ASP A 100 -12.93 -12.31 17.95
N ARG A 101 -12.26 -11.39 17.23
CA ARG A 101 -10.87 -10.99 17.53
C ARG A 101 -10.76 -9.50 17.80
N ARG A 102 -10.09 -9.14 18.89
CA ARG A 102 -9.74 -7.74 19.18
C ARG A 102 -8.60 -7.27 18.29
N VAL A 103 -8.68 -6.01 17.86
CA VAL A 103 -7.65 -5.38 17.03
C VAL A 103 -7.34 -3.97 17.52
N TRP A 104 -6.11 -3.53 17.24
CA TRP A 104 -5.69 -2.15 17.42
C TRP A 104 -5.88 -1.37 16.11
N LYS A 105 -6.93 -0.54 16.03
CA LYS A 105 -7.35 0.16 14.79
C LYS A 105 -6.23 0.99 14.14
N PRO A 106 -5.36 1.71 14.89
CA PRO A 106 -4.28 2.49 14.29
C PRO A 106 -3.22 1.66 13.57
N ASP A 107 -3.09 0.37 13.89
CA ASP A 107 -2.18 -0.54 13.20
C ASP A 107 -2.90 -1.19 12.02
N LEU A 108 -2.29 -1.15 10.83
CA LEU A 108 -2.89 -1.70 9.62
C LEU A 108 -3.17 -3.21 9.73
N MET A 109 -2.35 -3.93 10.49
CA MET A 109 -2.50 -5.38 10.73
C MET A 109 -3.30 -5.69 12.00
N GLY A 110 -3.78 -4.66 12.70
CA GLY A 110 -4.55 -4.78 13.93
C GLY A 110 -3.74 -5.21 15.15
N LYS A 111 -2.40 -5.18 15.08
CA LYS A 111 -1.52 -5.65 16.16
C LYS A 111 -1.35 -4.59 17.24
N PHE A 112 -1.57 -4.99 18.49
CA PHE A 112 -1.30 -4.12 19.63
C PHE A 112 0.18 -4.20 20.03
N LEU A 113 0.91 -3.08 19.91
CA LEU A 113 2.26 -2.91 20.43
C LEU A 113 2.29 -1.68 21.32
N VAL A 114 2.95 -1.77 22.48
CA VAL A 114 3.06 -0.65 23.43
C VAL A 114 3.61 0.61 22.77
N LYS A 115 4.60 0.47 21.87
CA LYS A 115 5.14 1.59 21.08
C LYS A 115 4.08 2.23 20.17
N GLY A 116 3.28 1.41 19.49
CA GLY A 116 2.20 1.89 18.61
C GLY A 116 1.08 2.57 19.39
N ALA A 117 0.73 2.01 20.57
CA ALA A 117 -0.22 2.63 21.48
C ALA A 117 0.29 3.98 21.99
N PHE A 118 1.56 4.05 22.42
CA PHE A 118 2.18 5.31 22.84
C PHE A 118 2.18 6.37 21.72
N GLU A 119 2.49 5.98 20.49
CA GLU A 119 2.47 6.89 19.33
C GLU A 119 1.07 7.42 18.98
N ALA A 120 0.03 6.61 19.20
CA ALA A 120 -1.36 6.99 18.97
C ALA A 120 -1.92 7.91 20.06
N ILE A 121 -1.51 7.69 21.32
CA ILE A 121 -2.04 8.40 22.49
C ILE A 121 -1.28 9.70 22.77
N ARG A 122 0.02 9.76 22.45
CA ARG A 122 0.82 10.94 22.79
C ARG A 122 0.29 12.20 22.12
N ASN A 123 0.16 13.27 22.89
CA ASN A 123 -0.01 14.60 22.34
C ASN A 123 1.23 14.95 21.52
N LYS A 124 1.04 15.08 20.21
CA LYS A 124 2.07 15.59 19.32
C LYS A 124 2.10 17.10 19.50
N ASP A 125 3.03 17.59 20.30
CA ASP A 125 3.34 19.02 20.31
C ASP A 125 3.68 19.46 18.88
N ARG A 126 3.32 20.69 18.51
CA ARG A 126 3.82 21.30 17.28
C ARG A 126 5.33 21.14 17.29
N THR A 127 5.86 20.47 16.28
CA THR A 127 7.31 20.45 16.02
C THR A 127 7.76 21.90 15.93
N VAL A 128 8.39 22.39 17.00
CA VAL A 128 9.06 23.69 17.01
C VAL A 128 10.19 23.59 16.01
N TRP A 129 10.17 24.41 14.97
CA TRP A 129 11.12 24.37 13.85
C TRP A 129 12.59 24.45 14.30
N TRP A 130 12.87 25.01 15.48
CA TRP A 130 14.22 25.06 16.03
C TRP A 130 14.59 23.80 16.85
N ALA A 131 13.64 22.96 17.27
CA ALA A 131 13.97 21.71 17.95
C ALA A 131 14.60 20.68 16.98
N SER A 132 14.31 20.77 15.68
CA SER A 132 15.01 20.02 14.63
C SER A 132 16.44 20.52 14.35
N PHE A 133 16.81 21.71 14.84
CA PHE A 133 18.17 22.25 14.72
C PHE A 133 19.17 21.57 15.67
N PHE A 134 18.72 21.06 16.82
CA PHE A 134 19.60 20.52 17.86
C PHE A 134 19.68 18.99 17.89
N THR A 135 18.91 18.28 17.05
CA THR A 135 18.90 16.82 16.99
C THR A 135 19.12 16.22 15.61
N ASN A 136 19.65 16.96 14.63
CA ASN A 136 20.01 16.38 13.34
C ASN A 136 21.53 16.13 13.20
N LYS A 137 21.92 14.86 13.36
CA LYS A 137 23.23 14.34 12.97
C LYS A 137 23.27 14.15 11.44
N ALA A 138 23.68 15.17 10.67
CA ALA A 138 24.60 15.07 9.50
C ALA A 138 24.63 16.32 8.57
N ILE A 139 25.72 17.11 8.63
CA ILE A 139 26.44 17.89 7.58
C ILE A 139 25.75 19.09 6.87
N HIS A 140 26.40 20.27 6.95
CA HIS A 140 25.99 21.55 6.32
C HIS A 140 26.28 21.62 4.77
N PRO A 141 25.37 22.11 3.91
CA PRO A 141 25.47 22.07 2.44
C PRO A 141 26.71 22.75 1.81
N ARG A 142 27.18 23.87 2.36
CA ARG A 142 28.32 24.65 1.81
C ARG A 142 29.65 23.89 1.81
N LEU A 143 29.90 23.03 2.80
CA LEU A 143 31.13 22.22 2.86
C LEU A 143 31.03 20.99 1.94
N ALA A 144 29.84 20.45 1.76
CA ALA A 144 29.58 19.31 0.89
C ALA A 144 29.74 19.67 -0.60
N ILE A 145 29.34 20.88 -1.01
CA ILE A 145 29.51 21.36 -2.39
C ILE A 145 30.99 21.51 -2.75
N ILE A 146 31.83 22.00 -1.83
CA ILE A 146 33.29 22.13 -2.06
C ILE A 146 33.94 20.75 -2.21
N GLN A 147 33.50 19.76 -1.43
CA GLN A 147 33.99 18.38 -1.54
C GLN A 147 33.57 17.68 -2.83
N LEU A 148 32.44 18.07 -3.44
CA LEU A 148 31.99 17.54 -4.74
C LEU A 148 32.85 18.03 -5.89
N TRP A 149 33.15 19.33 -5.94
CA TRP A 149 33.95 19.92 -7.00
C TRP A 149 35.41 19.43 -6.98
N ASN A 150 36.00 19.30 -5.79
CA ASN A 150 37.35 18.73 -5.67
C ASN A 150 37.38 17.26 -6.10
N TRP A 151 36.39 16.47 -5.68
CA TRP A 151 36.29 15.06 -6.06
C TRP A 151 36.11 14.86 -7.58
N MET A 152 35.40 15.75 -8.26
CA MET A 152 35.30 15.75 -9.72
C MET A 152 36.62 16.10 -10.40
N ALA A 153 37.33 17.13 -9.93
CA ALA A 153 38.63 17.50 -10.46
C ALA A 153 39.63 16.34 -10.32
N ASP A 154 39.59 15.63 -9.18
CA ASP A 154 40.44 14.45 -8.92
C ASP A 154 40.16 13.28 -9.87
N MET A 155 38.89 13.01 -10.21
CA MET A 155 38.51 11.92 -11.13
C MET A 155 39.09 12.08 -12.54
N PHE A 156 39.34 13.32 -12.96
CA PHE A 156 39.94 13.66 -14.26
C PHE A 156 41.38 14.17 -14.11
N GLN A 157 41.98 14.00 -12.92
CA GLN A 157 43.37 14.36 -12.57
C GLN A 157 43.73 15.85 -12.78
N LEU A 158 42.76 16.75 -12.66
CA LEU A 158 42.95 18.20 -12.80
C LEU A 158 43.31 18.82 -11.44
N ARG A 159 44.34 19.68 -11.42
CA ARG A 159 44.81 20.35 -10.19
C ARG A 159 44.76 21.87 -10.34
N ASN A 160 44.63 22.56 -9.20
CA ASN A 160 44.69 24.03 -9.10
C ASN A 160 43.60 24.78 -9.89
N LEU A 161 42.38 24.24 -9.90
CA LEU A 161 41.21 24.96 -10.44
C LEU A 161 40.63 25.91 -9.39
N ASP A 162 40.37 27.15 -9.81
CA ASP A 162 39.55 28.06 -9.03
C ASP A 162 38.16 27.47 -8.82
N ARG A 163 37.55 27.71 -7.66
CA ARG A 163 36.33 27.01 -7.24
C ARG A 163 35.07 27.72 -7.77
N ASN A 164 34.94 27.84 -9.08
CA ASN A 164 33.78 28.44 -9.75
C ASN A 164 33.43 27.70 -11.06
N LEU A 165 32.18 27.83 -11.54
CA LEU A 165 31.72 27.07 -12.72
C LEU A 165 32.51 27.42 -14.00
N TYR A 166 32.96 28.67 -14.12
CA TYR A 166 33.65 29.17 -15.30
C TYR A 166 35.04 28.55 -15.48
N SER A 167 35.82 28.41 -14.41
CA SER A 167 37.13 27.74 -14.44
C SER A 167 37.02 26.25 -14.78
N PHE A 168 35.98 25.56 -14.29
CA PHE A 168 35.73 24.14 -14.58
C PHE A 168 35.31 23.88 -16.03
N LEU A 169 34.49 24.75 -16.62
CA LEU A 169 34.14 24.66 -18.04
C LEU A 169 35.34 24.97 -18.94
N ARG A 170 36.16 25.97 -18.58
CA ARG A 170 37.37 26.34 -19.33
C ARG A 170 38.45 25.26 -19.30
N ALA A 171 38.54 24.45 -18.25
CA ALA A 171 39.53 23.37 -18.15
C ALA A 171 39.38 22.28 -19.24
N GLY A 172 38.18 22.10 -19.79
CA GLY A 172 37.90 21.12 -20.85
C GLY A 172 38.45 21.52 -22.23
N SER A 173 38.86 22.78 -22.43
CA SER A 173 39.37 23.25 -23.73
C SER A 173 40.75 22.68 -24.10
N LEU A 174 41.45 22.07 -23.15
CA LEU A 174 42.76 21.44 -23.32
C LEU A 174 42.68 19.90 -23.51
N MET A 175 41.47 19.32 -23.57
CA MET A 175 41.21 17.87 -23.67
C MET A 175 40.88 17.42 -25.10
N SER A 176 40.97 16.12 -25.37
CA SER A 176 40.52 15.53 -26.65
C SER A 176 39.01 15.70 -26.85
N PRO A 177 38.49 15.71 -28.09
CA PRO A 177 37.07 15.98 -28.35
C PRO A 177 36.10 15.07 -27.56
N TYR A 178 36.37 13.76 -27.54
CA TYR A 178 35.58 12.78 -26.79
C TYR A 178 35.59 13.03 -25.27
N LEU A 179 36.76 13.31 -24.71
CA LEU A 179 36.89 13.59 -23.27
C LEU A 179 36.29 14.95 -22.90
N ARG A 180 36.37 15.93 -23.78
CA ARG A 180 35.76 17.26 -23.61
C ARG A 180 34.23 17.17 -23.57
N ASP A 181 33.63 16.33 -24.40
CA ASP A 181 32.18 16.15 -24.44
C ASP A 181 31.68 15.40 -23.20
N LEU A 182 32.38 14.35 -22.78
CA LEU A 182 32.11 13.65 -21.51
C LEU A 182 32.31 14.58 -20.29
N TRP A 183 33.35 15.41 -20.29
CA TRP A 183 33.65 16.39 -19.24
C TRP A 183 32.57 17.46 -19.14
N THR A 184 32.14 18.00 -20.29
CA THR A 184 31.10 19.02 -20.35
C THR A 184 29.75 18.46 -19.87
N GLY A 185 29.40 17.23 -20.28
CA GLY A 185 28.23 16.51 -19.78
C GLY A 185 28.29 16.28 -18.26
N ALA A 186 29.47 15.96 -17.73
CA ALA A 186 29.68 15.78 -16.30
C ALA A 186 29.48 17.07 -15.50
N VAL A 187 30.00 18.21 -15.96
CA VAL A 187 29.86 19.51 -15.27
C VAL A 187 28.40 19.99 -15.23
N TRP A 188 27.68 19.88 -16.35
CA TRP A 188 26.28 20.29 -16.44
C TRP A 188 25.33 19.36 -15.66
N GLY A 189 25.45 18.04 -15.86
CA GLY A 189 24.65 17.05 -15.15
C GLY A 189 24.83 17.17 -13.64
N GLY A 190 26.04 17.50 -13.22
CA GLY A 190 26.39 17.77 -11.84
C GLY A 190 25.77 18.98 -11.19
N SER A 191 25.92 20.12 -11.86
CA SER A 191 25.36 21.39 -11.41
C SER A 191 23.84 21.29 -11.25
N SER A 192 23.17 20.56 -12.15
CA SER A 192 21.73 20.27 -12.07
C SER A 192 21.36 19.41 -10.85
N GLN A 193 22.14 18.37 -10.53
CA GLN A 193 21.87 17.51 -9.38
C GLN A 193 22.12 18.22 -8.04
N ILE A 194 23.14 19.09 -7.97
CA ILE A 194 23.34 19.95 -6.80
C ILE A 194 22.14 20.88 -6.61
N TRP A 195 21.69 21.54 -7.68
CA TRP A 195 20.54 22.44 -7.63
C TRP A 195 19.26 21.71 -7.21
N GLN A 196 18.99 20.53 -7.78
CA GLN A 196 17.85 19.70 -7.42
C GLN A 196 17.91 19.24 -5.96
N ALA A 197 19.07 18.78 -5.48
CA ALA A 197 19.24 18.39 -4.09
C ALA A 197 19.03 19.56 -3.12
N CYS A 198 19.51 20.77 -3.46
CA CYS A 198 19.28 21.97 -2.67
C CYS A 198 17.79 22.37 -2.62
N ASN A 199 17.06 22.26 -3.75
CA ASN A 199 15.63 22.55 -3.79
C ASN A 199 14.81 21.53 -3.02
N ASN A 200 15.12 20.24 -3.14
CA ASN A 200 14.47 19.18 -2.36
C ASN A 200 14.71 19.35 -0.85
N CYS A 201 15.85 19.90 -0.45
CA CYS A 201 16.08 20.26 0.95
C CYS A 201 15.25 21.49 1.39
N LEU A 202 15.02 22.45 0.50
CA LEU A 202 14.36 23.73 0.85
C LEU A 202 12.83 23.67 0.78
N TYR A 203 12.28 22.87 -0.14
CA TYR A 203 10.85 22.83 -0.45
C TYR A 203 10.20 21.48 -0.12
N GLU A 204 10.97 20.40 0.08
CA GLU A 204 10.47 19.05 0.36
C GLU A 204 10.96 18.51 1.73
N ASP A 205 11.63 19.35 2.54
CA ASP A 205 12.19 19.02 3.86
C ASP A 205 13.05 17.72 3.88
N LEU A 206 13.70 17.39 2.76
CA LEU A 206 14.59 16.25 2.64
C LEU A 206 15.99 16.56 3.18
N ASN A 207 16.65 15.56 3.80
CA ASN A 207 18.01 15.73 4.28
C ASN A 207 19.04 15.70 3.15
N PHE A 208 19.97 16.66 3.15
CA PHE A 208 21.06 16.70 2.18
C PHE A 208 22.01 15.50 2.37
N SER A 209 22.18 14.70 1.33
CA SER A 209 23.13 13.57 1.35
C SER A 209 24.15 13.70 0.24
N LEU A 210 25.39 13.97 0.65
CA LEU A 210 26.54 14.05 -0.25
C LEU A 210 26.75 12.72 -1.00
N ALA A 211 26.52 11.59 -0.35
CA ALA A 211 26.66 10.28 -0.97
C ALA A 211 25.60 10.04 -2.05
N ILE A 212 24.37 10.52 -1.86
CA ILE A 212 23.29 10.42 -2.84
C ILE A 212 23.58 11.32 -4.04
N VAL A 213 24.00 12.56 -3.81
CA VAL A 213 24.36 13.51 -4.88
C VAL A 213 25.56 12.98 -5.69
N LYS A 214 26.61 12.44 -5.05
CA LYS A 214 27.74 11.80 -5.74
C LYS A 214 27.30 10.60 -6.59
N ARG A 215 26.39 9.78 -6.06
CA ARG A 215 25.89 8.59 -6.76
C ARG A 215 25.03 8.96 -7.97
N GLN A 216 24.11 9.91 -7.83
CA GLN A 216 23.24 10.38 -8.92
C GLN A 216 24.04 11.10 -10.01
N TRP A 217 25.06 11.86 -9.60
CA TRP A 217 25.98 12.53 -10.52
C TRP A 217 26.85 11.54 -11.29
N LEU A 218 27.47 10.57 -10.61
CA LEU A 218 28.21 9.48 -11.27
C LEU A 218 27.32 8.67 -12.21
N LYS A 219 26.08 8.37 -11.79
CA LYS A 219 25.13 7.66 -12.64
C LYS A 219 24.88 8.43 -13.93
N ARG A 220 24.65 9.75 -13.88
CA ARG A 220 24.48 10.56 -15.10
C ARG A 220 25.72 10.64 -15.97
N ILE A 221 26.92 10.68 -15.38
CA ILE A 221 28.19 10.63 -16.13
C ILE A 221 28.35 9.26 -16.80
N GLN A 222 28.01 8.19 -16.09
CA GLN A 222 28.00 6.83 -16.60
C GLN A 222 26.94 6.65 -17.69
N ASP A 223 25.76 7.25 -17.57
CA ASP A 223 24.71 7.24 -18.60
C ASP A 223 25.19 8.01 -19.86
N CYS A 224 25.86 9.15 -19.69
CA CYS A 224 26.49 9.89 -20.79
C CYS A 224 27.65 9.11 -21.45
N ALA A 225 28.39 8.29 -20.70
CA ALA A 225 29.42 7.40 -21.24
C ALA A 225 28.83 6.13 -21.88
N ALA A 226 27.74 5.60 -21.32
CA ALA A 226 27.02 4.40 -21.75
C ALA A 226 26.19 4.62 -23.03
N LEU A 227 25.81 5.86 -23.34
CA LEU A 227 25.27 6.21 -24.66
C LEU A 227 26.30 6.00 -25.79
N SER A 228 27.54 5.61 -25.47
CA SER A 228 28.52 5.12 -26.45
C SER A 228 28.49 3.60 -26.71
N THR A 229 27.86 2.73 -25.90
CA THR A 229 27.58 1.30 -26.27
C THR A 229 26.76 0.43 -25.25
N SER A 230 26.13 0.96 -24.19
CA SER A 230 25.62 0.19 -23.02
C SER A 230 24.09 0.25 -22.78
N LEU A 231 23.28 0.37 -23.82
CA LEU A 231 21.80 0.33 -23.72
C LEU A 231 21.22 -1.10 -23.56
N ILE A 232 22.04 -2.16 -23.72
CA ILE A 232 21.58 -3.57 -23.79
C ILE A 232 21.41 -4.23 -22.40
N LEU A 233 22.06 -3.72 -21.34
CA LEU A 233 21.99 -4.32 -19.97
C LEU A 233 20.84 -3.81 -19.10
N LEU A 234 20.04 -2.85 -19.58
CA LEU A 234 18.93 -2.25 -18.82
C LEU A 234 17.60 -2.98 -19.01
N VAL A 235 17.54 -3.94 -19.93
CA VAL A 235 16.31 -4.64 -20.32
C VAL A 235 16.34 -6.06 -19.75
N LYS A 236 15.41 -6.36 -18.83
CA LYS A 236 15.16 -7.73 -18.37
C LYS A 236 13.97 -8.32 -19.09
N SER A 237 14.10 -9.57 -19.52
CA SER A 237 12.98 -10.33 -20.02
C SER A 237 12.11 -10.86 -18.88
N CYS A 238 10.80 -10.90 -19.14
CA CYS A 238 9.79 -11.48 -18.27
C CYS A 238 8.73 -12.19 -19.10
N TYR A 239 8.05 -13.16 -18.49
CA TYR A 239 7.15 -14.05 -19.19
C TYR A 239 5.87 -14.23 -18.37
N TRP A 240 4.77 -14.43 -19.07
CA TRP A 240 3.56 -14.94 -18.45
C TRP A 240 3.48 -16.46 -18.67
N GLU A 241 3.26 -17.19 -17.59
CA GLU A 241 3.25 -18.66 -17.59
C GLU A 241 1.84 -19.23 -17.41
N LEU A 242 1.58 -20.36 -18.07
CA LEU A 242 0.33 -21.12 -17.96
C LEU A 242 0.23 -21.84 -16.59
N PRO A 243 -0.98 -21.90 -15.99
CA PRO A 243 -1.21 -22.74 -14.82
C PRO A 243 -1.20 -24.23 -15.16
N ARG A 244 -1.13 -25.08 -14.13
CA ARG A 244 -1.22 -26.53 -14.29
C ARG A 244 -2.63 -26.97 -14.69
N ILE A 245 -2.77 -28.18 -15.23
CA ILE A 245 -4.08 -28.77 -15.53
C ILE A 245 -4.90 -28.86 -14.23
N GLY A 246 -6.16 -28.38 -14.29
CA GLY A 246 -7.06 -28.34 -13.14
C GLY A 246 -6.87 -27.15 -12.19
N GLU A 247 -5.93 -26.27 -12.48
CA GLU A 247 -5.68 -25.02 -11.76
C GLU A 247 -6.10 -23.81 -12.60
N ILE A 248 -6.65 -22.79 -11.93
CA ILE A 248 -6.97 -21.51 -12.54
C ILE A 248 -5.94 -20.48 -12.15
N LYS A 249 -5.38 -19.77 -13.13
CA LYS A 249 -4.53 -18.59 -12.89
C LYS A 249 -5.37 -17.34 -12.83
N ILE A 250 -5.21 -16.57 -11.77
CA ILE A 250 -5.92 -15.33 -11.48
C ILE A 250 -4.89 -14.22 -11.42
N ASN A 251 -4.81 -13.41 -12.47
CA ASN A 251 -4.01 -12.20 -12.46
C ASN A 251 -4.86 -11.05 -11.89
N THR A 252 -4.36 -10.38 -10.86
CA THR A 252 -5.08 -9.32 -10.14
C THR A 252 -4.26 -8.03 -10.10
N ASP A 253 -4.96 -6.89 -10.05
CA ASP A 253 -4.36 -5.56 -9.97
C ASP A 253 -5.34 -4.58 -9.29
N GLY A 254 -4.81 -3.71 -8.44
CA GLY A 254 -5.53 -2.59 -7.82
C GLY A 254 -4.99 -1.24 -8.30
N ALA A 255 -5.89 -0.34 -8.72
CA ALA A 255 -5.53 0.97 -9.27
C ALA A 255 -6.22 2.13 -8.53
N ALA A 256 -5.51 2.71 -7.55
CA ALA A 256 -5.95 3.89 -6.83
C ALA A 256 -5.37 5.20 -7.39
N LYS A 257 -6.25 6.17 -7.68
CA LYS A 257 -5.90 7.53 -8.13
C LYS A 257 -5.65 8.46 -6.94
N GLY A 258 -4.57 8.23 -6.21
CA GLY A 258 -4.23 8.94 -4.97
C GLY A 258 -4.14 8.00 -3.78
N ASN A 259 -3.73 8.50 -2.61
CA ASN A 259 -3.54 7.68 -1.42
C ASN A 259 -4.06 8.36 -0.14
N PRO A 260 -5.37 8.23 0.20
CA PRO A 260 -6.39 7.47 -0.52
C PRO A 260 -6.91 8.20 -1.77
N GLY A 261 -7.45 7.44 -2.72
CA GLY A 261 -8.02 7.95 -3.96
C GLY A 261 -9.07 7.01 -4.54
N LYS A 262 -9.70 7.40 -5.66
CA LYS A 262 -10.66 6.52 -6.34
C LYS A 262 -9.94 5.26 -6.83
N GLY A 263 -10.29 4.11 -6.26
CA GLY A 263 -9.73 2.81 -6.56
C GLY A 263 -10.44 2.08 -7.68
N GLY A 264 -9.81 1.01 -8.15
CA GLY A 264 -10.30 0.16 -9.21
C GLY A 264 -9.67 -1.21 -9.14
N ILE A 265 -10.49 -2.24 -9.18
CA ILE A 265 -10.06 -3.63 -9.06
C ILE A 265 -10.18 -4.31 -10.41
N GLY A 266 -9.14 -5.02 -10.81
CA GLY A 266 -9.10 -5.82 -12.02
C GLY A 266 -8.71 -7.27 -11.73
N CYS A 267 -9.45 -8.23 -12.29
CA CYS A 267 -9.06 -9.64 -12.26
C CYS A 267 -9.32 -10.33 -13.60
N ILE A 268 -8.39 -11.16 -14.06
CA ILE A 268 -8.58 -12.03 -15.22
C ILE A 268 -8.32 -13.48 -14.82
N TYR A 269 -9.24 -14.38 -15.19
CA TYR A 269 -9.23 -15.80 -14.85
C TYR A 269 -8.89 -16.63 -16.08
N ARG A 270 -7.84 -17.46 -16.01
CA ARG A 270 -7.35 -18.27 -17.14
C ARG A 270 -7.19 -19.76 -16.79
N ASP A 271 -7.53 -20.62 -17.75
CA ASP A 271 -7.32 -22.07 -17.65
C ASP A 271 -5.88 -22.47 -18.02
N CYS A 272 -5.60 -23.78 -17.98
CA CYS A 272 -4.29 -24.35 -18.33
C CYS A 272 -3.89 -24.20 -19.81
N ASN A 273 -4.82 -23.79 -20.68
CA ASN A 273 -4.55 -23.49 -22.09
C ASN A 273 -4.40 -21.97 -22.32
N GLY A 274 -4.54 -21.16 -21.27
CA GLY A 274 -4.51 -19.70 -21.35
C GLY A 274 -5.81 -19.08 -21.84
N ASN A 275 -6.88 -19.87 -21.98
CA ASN A 275 -8.19 -19.35 -22.34
C ASN A 275 -8.74 -18.51 -21.20
N VAL A 276 -9.28 -17.35 -21.53
CA VAL A 276 -9.95 -16.48 -20.56
C VAL A 276 -11.30 -17.10 -20.22
N LEU A 277 -11.48 -17.48 -18.96
CA LEU A 277 -12.75 -18.00 -18.44
C LEU A 277 -13.68 -16.85 -18.03
N GLY A 278 -13.10 -15.77 -17.53
CA GLY A 278 -13.83 -14.56 -17.16
C GLY A 278 -12.91 -13.40 -16.84
N THR A 279 -13.52 -12.23 -16.68
CA THR A 279 -12.87 -11.01 -16.23
C THR A 279 -13.74 -10.25 -15.25
N LEU A 280 -13.12 -9.55 -14.32
CA LEU A 280 -13.75 -8.70 -13.32
C LEU A 280 -13.14 -7.30 -13.38
N ALA A 281 -14.00 -6.28 -13.42
CA ALA A 281 -13.66 -4.90 -13.13
C ALA A 281 -14.61 -4.38 -12.04
N LYS A 282 -14.09 -3.80 -10.97
CA LYS A 282 -14.92 -3.32 -9.85
C LYS A 282 -14.46 -1.95 -9.34
N GLY A 283 -15.41 -1.11 -8.94
CA GLY A 283 -15.14 0.14 -8.23
C GLY A 283 -15.21 -0.07 -6.71
N PRO A 284 -14.10 -0.15 -5.97
CA PRO A 284 -14.09 -0.27 -4.51
C PRO A 284 -14.40 1.04 -3.77
N GLY A 285 -14.42 2.19 -4.47
CA GLY A 285 -14.64 3.50 -3.84
C GLY A 285 -13.32 4.21 -3.55
N LEU A 286 -13.21 4.85 -2.38
CA LEU A 286 -11.99 5.54 -1.94
C LEU A 286 -11.09 4.60 -1.14
N VAL A 287 -9.94 4.25 -1.70
CA VAL A 287 -9.00 3.28 -1.11
C VAL A 287 -7.56 3.76 -1.29
N SER A 288 -6.65 3.28 -0.42
CA SER A 288 -5.21 3.44 -0.63
C SER A 288 -4.70 2.40 -1.62
N ASN A 289 -3.57 2.67 -2.28
CA ASN A 289 -2.98 1.75 -3.25
C ASN A 289 -2.83 0.33 -2.69
N PHE A 290 -2.29 0.19 -1.48
CA PHE A 290 -2.08 -1.12 -0.86
C PHE A 290 -3.38 -1.84 -0.51
N MET A 291 -4.40 -1.10 -0.07
CA MET A 291 -5.72 -1.68 0.21
C MET A 291 -6.41 -2.15 -1.07
N ASP A 292 -6.31 -1.37 -2.15
CA ASP A 292 -6.88 -1.71 -3.46
C ASP A 292 -6.29 -3.00 -4.02
N GLU A 293 -4.97 -3.17 -3.92
CA GLU A 293 -4.27 -4.41 -4.30
C GLU A 293 -4.72 -5.62 -3.46
N CYS A 294 -4.89 -5.42 -2.15
CA CYS A 294 -5.37 -6.48 -1.27
C CYS A 294 -6.82 -6.86 -1.58
N GLU A 295 -7.68 -5.87 -1.84
CA GLU A 295 -9.07 -6.11 -2.24
C GLU A 295 -9.16 -6.79 -3.61
N ALA A 296 -8.27 -6.47 -4.55
CA ALA A 296 -8.21 -7.15 -5.84
C ALA A 296 -7.91 -8.64 -5.69
N ILE A 297 -6.95 -9.01 -4.82
CA ILE A 297 -6.66 -10.42 -4.50
C ILE A 297 -7.88 -11.11 -3.87
N ILE A 298 -8.52 -10.46 -2.90
CA ILE A 298 -9.69 -11.03 -2.19
C ILE A 298 -10.84 -11.25 -3.18
N HIS A 299 -11.19 -10.25 -3.99
CA HIS A 299 -12.24 -10.38 -4.99
C HIS A 299 -11.90 -11.40 -6.08
N GLY A 300 -10.61 -11.52 -6.45
CA GLY A 300 -10.10 -12.62 -7.26
C GLY A 300 -10.51 -13.98 -6.71
N VAL A 301 -10.20 -14.24 -5.44
CA VAL A 301 -10.56 -15.50 -4.75
C VAL A 301 -12.07 -15.68 -4.57
N GLU A 302 -12.79 -14.62 -4.20
CA GLU A 302 -14.25 -14.69 -4.00
C GLU A 302 -14.97 -15.21 -5.24
N TYR A 303 -14.63 -14.69 -6.43
CA TYR A 303 -15.23 -15.16 -7.68
C TYR A 303 -14.76 -16.57 -8.04
N ALA A 304 -13.50 -16.91 -7.78
CA ALA A 304 -13.04 -18.28 -7.98
C ALA A 304 -13.83 -19.29 -7.13
N ALA A 305 -14.13 -18.94 -5.87
CA ALA A 305 -15.01 -19.72 -5.01
C ALA A 305 -16.44 -19.81 -5.57
N LEU A 306 -17.00 -18.72 -6.09
CA LEU A 306 -18.35 -18.70 -6.69
C LEU A 306 -18.47 -19.65 -7.89
N PHE A 307 -17.42 -19.76 -8.71
CA PHE A 307 -17.40 -20.67 -9.87
C PHE A 307 -16.92 -22.09 -9.54
N GLY A 308 -16.62 -22.39 -8.27
CA GLY A 308 -16.17 -23.71 -7.85
C GLY A 308 -14.74 -24.05 -8.29
N TRP A 309 -13.90 -23.06 -8.57
CA TRP A 309 -12.49 -23.26 -8.88
C TRP A 309 -11.70 -23.46 -7.59
N LEU A 310 -11.40 -24.73 -7.29
CA LEU A 310 -10.86 -25.13 -5.99
C LEU A 310 -9.33 -25.00 -5.87
N ILE A 311 -8.62 -24.85 -6.99
CA ILE A 311 -7.17 -24.73 -7.05
C ILE A 311 -6.87 -23.44 -7.84
N ALA A 312 -6.34 -22.44 -7.14
CA ALA A 312 -6.11 -21.11 -7.69
C ALA A 312 -4.65 -20.69 -7.54
N TRP A 313 -4.09 -20.17 -8.64
CA TRP A 313 -2.82 -19.46 -8.64
C TRP A 313 -3.06 -17.97 -8.80
N ILE A 314 -2.85 -17.21 -7.73
CA ILE A 314 -2.94 -15.76 -7.75
C ILE A 314 -1.61 -15.14 -8.11
N GLU A 315 -1.65 -14.21 -9.05
CA GLU A 315 -0.50 -13.44 -9.50
C GLU A 315 -0.84 -11.96 -9.50
N SER A 316 0.00 -11.14 -8.86
CA SER A 316 -0.14 -9.69 -8.78
C SER A 316 1.23 -9.04 -8.97
N ASP A 317 1.27 -7.82 -9.48
CA ASP A 317 2.50 -7.02 -9.57
C ASP A 317 2.87 -6.32 -8.26
N SER A 318 1.94 -6.25 -7.31
CA SER A 318 2.18 -5.77 -5.95
C SER A 318 2.86 -6.84 -5.08
N THR A 319 4.19 -6.80 -5.07
CA THR A 319 5.01 -7.69 -4.22
C THR A 319 4.64 -7.57 -2.74
N THR A 320 4.28 -6.36 -2.29
CA THR A 320 3.85 -6.13 -0.89
C THR A 320 2.53 -6.79 -0.58
N ALA A 321 1.54 -6.74 -1.47
CA ALA A 321 0.26 -7.42 -1.29
C ALA A 321 0.47 -8.95 -1.31
N VAL A 322 1.20 -9.47 -2.30
CA VAL A 322 1.54 -10.90 -2.40
C VAL A 322 2.18 -11.42 -1.10
N GLU A 323 3.16 -10.69 -0.55
CA GLU A 323 3.83 -11.08 0.69
C GLU A 323 2.89 -11.04 1.91
N ALA A 324 1.98 -10.07 1.96
CA ALA A 324 0.96 -9.97 3.02
C ALA A 324 0.07 -11.22 3.06
N PHE A 325 -0.40 -11.72 1.92
CA PHE A 325 -1.20 -12.95 1.87
C PHE A 325 -0.37 -14.22 2.13
N LYS A 326 0.86 -14.31 1.62
CA LYS A 326 1.77 -15.44 1.88
C LYS A 326 2.09 -15.61 3.37
N THR A 327 2.30 -14.50 4.07
CA THR A 327 2.65 -14.48 5.50
C THR A 327 1.44 -14.39 6.41
N ASN A 328 0.23 -14.37 5.85
CA ASN A 328 -1.03 -14.16 6.58
C ASN A 328 -1.02 -12.87 7.42
N ASN A 329 -0.32 -11.84 6.93
CA ASN A 329 -0.22 -10.51 7.52
C ASN A 329 -1.04 -9.51 6.70
N ILE A 330 -2.35 -9.77 6.63
CA ILE A 330 -3.34 -9.05 5.83
C ILE A 330 -3.92 -7.90 6.67
N PRO A 331 -4.27 -6.74 6.07
CA PRO A 331 -4.96 -5.67 6.78
C PRO A 331 -6.16 -6.17 7.57
N TRP A 332 -6.27 -5.78 8.84
CA TRP A 332 -7.27 -6.37 9.75
C TRP A 332 -8.71 -6.18 9.26
N THR A 333 -8.98 -5.05 8.60
CA THR A 333 -10.28 -4.74 7.99
C THR A 333 -10.69 -5.71 6.89
N LEU A 334 -9.72 -6.36 6.25
CA LEU A 334 -9.91 -7.30 5.13
C LEU A 334 -9.90 -8.76 5.55
N VAL A 335 -9.49 -9.08 6.79
CA VAL A 335 -9.32 -10.47 7.25
C VAL A 335 -10.61 -11.26 7.17
N ALA A 336 -11.75 -10.68 7.59
CA ALA A 336 -13.04 -11.39 7.51
C ALA A 336 -13.46 -11.65 6.05
N ALA A 337 -13.18 -10.72 5.13
CA ALA A 337 -13.43 -10.91 3.71
C ALA A 337 -12.55 -12.03 3.14
N TRP A 338 -11.25 -12.00 3.45
CA TRP A 338 -10.29 -13.01 3.04
C TRP A 338 -10.65 -14.42 3.52
N GLU A 339 -10.97 -14.58 4.81
CA GLU A 339 -11.35 -15.87 5.39
C GLU A 339 -12.66 -16.39 4.80
N ASN A 340 -13.57 -15.50 4.40
CA ASN A 340 -14.79 -15.89 3.71
C ASN A 340 -14.52 -16.34 2.27
N ALA A 341 -13.67 -15.62 1.55
CA ALA A 341 -13.29 -15.92 0.17
C ALA A 341 -12.53 -17.24 0.06
N SER A 342 -11.48 -17.39 0.87
CA SER A 342 -10.54 -18.51 0.82
C SER A 342 -11.14 -19.83 1.31
N ARG A 343 -12.24 -19.81 2.09
CA ARG A 343 -12.85 -21.00 2.69
C ARG A 343 -13.16 -22.11 1.69
N ASN A 344 -13.62 -21.74 0.49
CA ASN A 344 -14.08 -22.68 -0.53
C ASN A 344 -13.02 -23.00 -1.58
N VAL A 345 -11.84 -22.37 -1.52
CA VAL A 345 -10.72 -22.64 -2.41
C VAL A 345 -9.68 -23.46 -1.64
N ARG A 346 -9.48 -24.72 -2.05
CA ARG A 346 -8.69 -25.71 -1.30
C ARG A 346 -7.20 -25.41 -1.32
N ASN A 347 -6.69 -24.90 -2.44
CA ASN A 347 -5.28 -24.60 -2.61
C ASN A 347 -5.13 -23.26 -3.31
N ILE A 348 -4.50 -22.30 -2.62
CA ILE A 348 -4.20 -20.98 -3.13
C ILE A 348 -2.68 -20.80 -3.09
N GLN A 349 -2.08 -20.60 -4.27
CA GLN A 349 -0.68 -20.20 -4.37
C GLN A 349 -0.58 -18.75 -4.83
N PHE A 350 0.52 -18.08 -4.43
CA PHE A 350 0.75 -16.67 -4.76
C PHE A 350 2.10 -16.47 -5.44
N SER A 351 2.13 -15.74 -6.55
CA SER A 351 3.35 -15.23 -7.18
C SER A 351 3.29 -13.72 -7.32
N ALA A 352 4.46 -13.08 -7.27
CA ALA A 352 4.62 -11.72 -7.75
C ALA A 352 5.06 -11.77 -9.22
N ASN A 353 4.53 -10.88 -10.04
CA ASN A 353 4.99 -10.70 -11.42
C ASN A 353 5.41 -9.25 -11.67
N TRP A 354 6.03 -8.99 -12.80
CA TRP A 354 6.31 -7.63 -13.24
C TRP A 354 5.04 -7.00 -13.83
N HIS A 355 4.90 -5.70 -13.65
CA HIS A 355 3.79 -4.92 -14.21
C HIS A 355 3.68 -5.12 -15.74
N GLU A 356 4.81 -5.23 -16.42
CA GLU A 356 4.91 -5.47 -17.87
C GLU A 356 4.31 -6.83 -18.32
N ALA A 357 4.12 -7.77 -17.39
CA ALA A 357 3.49 -9.07 -17.61
C ALA A 357 2.18 -9.24 -16.81
N ASN A 358 1.56 -8.14 -16.39
CA ASN A 358 0.26 -8.11 -15.71
C ASN A 358 -0.72 -7.05 -16.30
N PHE A 359 -0.45 -6.59 -17.53
CA PHE A 359 -1.19 -5.48 -18.16
C PHE A 359 -2.68 -5.76 -18.40
N SER A 360 -3.11 -7.03 -18.45
CA SER A 360 -4.53 -7.38 -18.56
C SER A 360 -5.29 -6.97 -17.30
N ALA A 361 -4.73 -7.30 -16.13
CA ALA A 361 -5.32 -6.96 -14.85
C ALA A 361 -5.30 -5.44 -14.63
N ASP A 362 -4.20 -4.75 -14.98
CA ASP A 362 -4.10 -3.28 -14.96
C ASP A 362 -5.13 -2.60 -15.87
N ALA A 363 -5.39 -3.14 -17.06
CA ALA A 363 -6.44 -2.59 -17.93
C ALA A 363 -7.83 -2.75 -17.30
N LEU A 364 -8.07 -3.86 -16.59
CA LEU A 364 -9.33 -4.12 -15.89
C LEU A 364 -9.49 -3.27 -14.63
N SER A 365 -8.41 -3.04 -13.87
CA SER A 365 -8.41 -2.18 -12.68
C SER A 365 -8.67 -0.72 -13.06
N LYS A 366 -8.04 -0.22 -14.13
CA LYS A 366 -8.33 1.09 -14.72
C LYS A 366 -9.78 1.23 -15.16
N LYS A 367 -10.38 0.16 -15.70
CA LYS A 367 -11.82 0.13 -16.02
C LYS A 367 -12.66 0.16 -14.74
N GLY A 368 -12.27 -0.60 -13.71
CA GLY A 368 -12.86 -0.62 -12.38
C GLY A 368 -12.89 0.76 -11.73
N ALA A 369 -11.80 1.53 -11.85
CA ALA A 369 -11.69 2.88 -11.31
C ALA A 369 -12.64 3.90 -11.96
N LEU A 370 -13.26 3.55 -13.09
CA LEU A 370 -14.30 4.37 -13.71
C LEU A 370 -15.69 4.04 -13.17
N LEU A 371 -15.90 2.87 -12.56
CA LEU A 371 -17.17 2.46 -11.99
C LEU A 371 -17.50 3.26 -10.71
N HIS A 372 -18.78 3.23 -10.32
CA HIS A 372 -19.21 3.72 -9.02
C HIS A 372 -18.82 2.71 -7.93
N GLU A 373 -18.74 3.18 -6.69
CA GLU A 373 -18.48 2.34 -5.53
C GLU A 373 -19.46 1.17 -5.44
N GLY A 374 -18.93 -0.02 -5.15
CA GLY A 374 -19.69 -1.27 -5.06
C GLY A 374 -20.07 -1.89 -6.42
N VAL A 375 -20.03 -1.13 -7.52
CA VAL A 375 -20.39 -1.63 -8.85
C VAL A 375 -19.32 -2.57 -9.38
N SER A 376 -19.75 -3.77 -9.76
CA SER A 376 -18.90 -4.83 -10.32
C SER A 376 -19.38 -5.16 -11.74
N MET A 377 -18.44 -5.26 -12.66
CA MET A 377 -18.65 -5.71 -14.03
C MET A 377 -17.90 -7.03 -14.20
N TYR A 378 -18.65 -8.12 -14.22
CA TYR A 378 -18.13 -9.44 -14.53
C TYR A 378 -18.53 -9.83 -15.95
N VAL A 379 -17.58 -10.31 -16.74
CA VAL A 379 -17.80 -10.76 -18.12
C VAL A 379 -17.27 -12.18 -18.26
N MET A 380 -18.11 -13.09 -18.76
CA MET A 380 -17.67 -14.44 -19.16
C MET A 380 -16.72 -14.32 -20.35
N GLY A 381 -15.55 -14.93 -20.23
CA GLY A 381 -14.49 -14.79 -21.21
C GLY A 381 -13.86 -13.39 -21.26
N ARG A 382 -13.34 -13.05 -22.44
CA ARG A 382 -12.56 -11.83 -22.69
C ARG A 382 -13.46 -10.72 -23.24
N PRO A 383 -13.51 -9.53 -22.60
CA PRO A 383 -14.33 -8.42 -23.07
C PRO A 383 -13.69 -7.70 -24.27
N ASP A 384 -14.52 -7.10 -25.14
CA ASP A 384 -14.08 -6.47 -26.40
C ASP A 384 -13.05 -5.35 -26.22
N PHE A 385 -13.10 -4.62 -25.10
CA PHE A 385 -12.16 -3.53 -24.82
C PHE A 385 -10.75 -4.05 -24.48
N LEU A 386 -10.63 -5.29 -24.02
CA LEU A 386 -9.36 -5.90 -23.66
C LEU A 386 -8.69 -6.46 -24.92
N LYS A 387 -8.14 -5.57 -25.77
CA LYS A 387 -7.59 -5.91 -27.10
C LYS A 387 -6.28 -6.69 -27.08
N LYS A 388 -5.55 -6.68 -25.97
CA LYS A 388 -4.35 -7.50 -25.76
C LYS A 388 -4.47 -8.19 -24.41
N ILE A 389 -3.93 -9.40 -24.32
CA ILE A 389 -3.71 -10.14 -23.08
C ILE A 389 -2.31 -10.74 -23.08
N GLU A 390 -1.79 -11.13 -21.93
CA GLU A 390 -0.51 -11.82 -21.88
C GLU A 390 -0.61 -13.16 -22.61
N VAL A 391 0.41 -13.45 -23.42
CA VAL A 391 0.50 -14.65 -24.26
C VAL A 391 1.59 -15.53 -23.66
N PRO A 392 1.33 -16.83 -23.47
CA PRO A 392 2.35 -17.74 -22.96
C PRO A 392 3.54 -17.83 -23.92
N MET A 393 4.75 -17.95 -23.37
CA MET A 393 6.02 -18.00 -24.11
C MET A 393 6.37 -16.72 -24.90
N GLN A 394 5.55 -15.68 -24.82
CA GLN A 394 5.90 -14.35 -25.33
C GLN A 394 6.84 -13.66 -24.35
N GLU A 395 7.94 -13.13 -24.86
CA GLU A 395 8.87 -12.33 -24.08
C GLU A 395 8.35 -10.90 -23.93
N TYR A 396 8.27 -10.44 -22.68
CA TYR A 396 8.00 -9.07 -22.28
C TYR A 396 9.28 -8.45 -21.71
N PHE A 397 9.39 -7.13 -21.76
CA PHE A 397 10.63 -6.44 -21.42
C PHE A 397 10.39 -5.37 -20.37
N ARG A 398 11.17 -5.42 -19.31
CA ARG A 398 11.21 -4.42 -18.25
C ARG A 398 12.50 -3.61 -18.32
N LEU A 399 12.38 -2.30 -18.29
CA LEU A 399 13.51 -1.38 -18.12
C LEU A 399 13.84 -1.26 -16.63
N CYS A 400 15.07 -1.59 -16.24
CA CYS A 400 15.53 -1.67 -14.84
C CYS A 400 16.31 -0.45 -14.37
#